data_AF-A0A327URN1-F1
#
_entry.id   AF-A0A327URN1-F1
#
_cell.length_a   1.000
_cell.length_b   1.000
_cell.length_c   1.000
_cell.angle_alpha   90.00
_cell.angle_beta   90.00
_cell.angle_gamma   90.00
#
_symmetry.space_group_name_H-M   'P 1'
#
loop_
_entity.id
_entity.type
_entity.pdbx_description
1 polymer ?
#
loop_
_entity_poly.entity_id
_entity_poly.type
_entity_poly.pdbx_seq_one_letter_code
_entity_poly.pdbx_strand_id
1 'polypeptide(L)'
;MSRHVDPSAVYTTTAEPSPGPSPGPTPSPSPSGPDDKSPAPEPSPSPNPSPTPPAPWGSDPDVGVTSSFLRKRADDCEVASEIVRKTRGVAEDASTGLARAADGWDFINSLDELEGRWEALNKFVVRRLDQAAENFRLSADAYDANETRTASQFS
;
A
#
# COMPACT_ATOMS: atom_id res chain seq x y z
N MET A 1 13.42 -0.65 37.29
CA MET A 1 14.29 -0.03 36.26
C MET A 1 13.63 -0.22 34.89
N SER A 2 12.86 0.75 34.41
CA SER A 2 12.25 0.69 33.07
C SER A 2 13.21 1.29 32.07
N ARG A 3 13.66 0.49 31.10
CA ARG A 3 14.48 0.98 29.99
C ARG A 3 13.59 1.78 29.04
N HIS A 4 13.98 3.04 28.81
CA HIS A 4 13.43 3.87 27.75
C HIS A 4 13.84 3.26 26.41
N VAL A 5 12.89 3.02 25.51
CA VAL A 5 13.18 2.69 24.11
C VAL A 5 12.94 3.96 23.32
N ASP A 6 14.01 4.53 22.78
CA ASP A 6 14.00 5.68 21.89
C ASP A 6 13.56 5.24 20.49
N PRO A 7 12.46 5.79 19.92
CA PRO A 7 11.96 5.42 18.60
C PRO A 7 12.87 5.86 17.44
N SER A 8 13.98 6.55 17.70
CA SER A 8 14.87 7.09 16.67
C SER A 8 15.93 6.10 16.15
N ALA A 9 15.99 4.88 16.68
CA ALA A 9 17.06 3.91 16.38
C ALA A 9 16.77 2.90 15.24
N VAL A 10 15.64 3.01 14.52
CA VAL A 10 15.19 1.93 13.61
C VAL A 10 15.59 2.14 12.13
N TYR A 11 16.21 3.26 11.76
CA TYR A 11 16.52 3.54 10.34
C TYR A 11 17.99 3.83 10.08
N THR A 12 18.86 2.83 10.22
CA THR A 12 20.16 2.83 9.52
C THR A 12 20.53 1.42 9.08
N THR A 13 19.97 0.95 7.97
CA THR A 13 20.65 -0.07 7.15
C THR A 13 21.35 0.67 6.02
N THR A 14 22.59 1.07 6.28
CA THR A 14 23.56 1.37 5.23
C THR A 14 23.94 0.04 4.60
N ALA A 15 23.59 -0.17 3.33
CA ALA A 15 24.12 -1.26 2.54
C ALA A 15 25.51 -0.86 2.02
N GLU A 16 26.50 -1.68 2.36
CA GLU A 16 27.90 -1.58 1.96
C GLU A 16 28.06 -1.81 0.44
N PRO A 17 28.98 -1.11 -0.28
CA PRO A 17 29.18 -1.37 -1.70
C PRO A 17 29.98 -2.66 -1.92
N SER A 18 29.42 -3.59 -2.70
CA SER A 18 30.06 -4.84 -3.12
C SER A 18 31.17 -4.58 -4.18
N PRO A 19 32.30 -5.32 -4.18
CA PRO A 19 33.44 -5.01 -5.05
C PRO A 19 33.15 -5.31 -6.52
N GLY A 20 33.57 -4.40 -7.41
CA GLY A 20 33.31 -4.48 -8.86
C GLY A 20 34.00 -5.66 -9.55
N PRO A 21 33.47 -6.12 -10.71
CA PRO A 21 34.02 -7.25 -11.44
C PRO A 21 35.39 -6.92 -12.05
N SER A 22 36.29 -7.89 -11.96
CA SER A 22 37.67 -7.87 -12.43
C SER A 22 37.76 -7.72 -13.97
N PRO A 23 38.70 -6.93 -14.52
CA PRO A 23 38.88 -6.81 -15.96
C PRO A 23 39.36 -8.14 -16.58
N GLY A 24 38.68 -8.58 -17.64
CA GLY A 24 39.07 -9.73 -18.46
C GLY A 24 40.32 -9.49 -19.32
N PRO A 25 40.92 -10.56 -19.88
CA PRO A 25 42.29 -10.55 -20.36
C PRO A 25 42.51 -9.68 -21.62
N THR A 26 43.64 -8.99 -21.64
CA THR A 26 44.14 -8.21 -22.77
C THR A 26 44.59 -9.16 -23.91
N PRO A 27 44.04 -9.07 -25.13
CA PRO A 27 44.58 -9.83 -26.26
C PRO A 27 45.92 -9.23 -26.72
N SER A 28 46.88 -10.14 -26.93
CA SER A 28 48.25 -9.89 -27.38
C SER A 28 48.31 -9.62 -28.90
N PRO A 29 49.21 -8.77 -29.42
CA PRO A 29 49.31 -8.51 -30.85
C PRO A 29 50.14 -9.59 -31.56
N SER A 30 49.76 -9.93 -32.80
CA SER A 30 50.62 -10.65 -33.76
C SER A 30 50.31 -10.23 -35.19
N PRO A 31 51.28 -10.38 -36.13
CA PRO A 31 51.70 -9.31 -37.00
C PRO A 31 51.13 -9.37 -38.42
N SER A 32 51.30 -8.24 -39.11
CA SER A 32 50.78 -7.83 -40.41
C SER A 32 51.07 -8.75 -41.60
N GLY A 33 50.01 -9.08 -42.35
CA GLY A 33 49.88 -9.09 -43.84
C GLY A 33 50.79 -9.99 -44.70
N PRO A 34 50.52 -10.15 -46.02
CA PRO A 34 49.72 -9.24 -46.86
C PRO A 34 48.70 -9.93 -47.80
N ASP A 35 48.00 -9.07 -48.53
CA ASP A 35 47.27 -9.31 -49.79
C ASP A 35 45.73 -9.48 -49.75
N ASP A 36 45.13 -8.37 -50.22
CA ASP A 36 44.13 -8.30 -51.30
C ASP A 36 42.64 -8.05 -50.97
N LYS A 37 42.14 -6.98 -51.62
CA LYS A 37 40.74 -6.54 -51.79
C LYS A 37 39.99 -6.03 -50.55
N SER A 38 39.93 -4.70 -50.41
CA SER A 38 39.07 -4.01 -49.44
C SER A 38 37.69 -3.72 -50.05
N PRO A 39 36.60 -4.37 -49.61
CA PRO A 39 35.24 -3.86 -49.80
C PRO A 39 34.99 -2.69 -48.84
N ALA A 40 34.20 -1.71 -49.26
CA ALA A 40 33.81 -0.56 -48.44
C ALA A 40 33.19 -1.03 -47.10
N PRO A 41 33.54 -0.41 -45.96
CA PRO A 41 33.02 -0.82 -44.66
C PRO A 41 31.50 -0.62 -44.60
N GLU A 42 30.79 -1.66 -44.19
CA GLU A 42 29.36 -1.58 -43.91
C GLU A 42 29.08 -0.52 -42.82
N PRO A 43 27.95 0.20 -42.89
CA PRO A 43 27.56 1.13 -41.84
C PRO A 43 27.40 0.37 -40.52
N SER A 44 28.10 0.80 -39.48
CA SER A 44 28.01 0.23 -38.13
C SER A 44 26.55 0.10 -37.69
N PRO A 45 26.15 -1.02 -37.05
CA PRO A 45 24.82 -1.15 -36.50
C PRO A 45 24.58 -0.05 -35.47
N SER A 46 23.43 0.60 -35.57
CA SER A 46 22.99 1.62 -34.63
C SER A 46 23.01 1.04 -33.20
N PRO A 47 23.53 1.76 -32.20
CA PRO A 47 23.59 1.24 -30.84
C PRO A 47 22.19 0.85 -30.36
N ASN A 48 22.07 -0.39 -29.91
CA ASN A 48 20.87 -0.91 -29.27
C ASN A 48 20.48 0.05 -28.12
N PRO A 49 19.22 0.50 -28.01
CA PRO A 49 18.82 1.35 -26.90
C PRO A 49 19.20 0.67 -25.59
N SER A 50 19.94 1.40 -24.75
CA SER A 50 20.32 0.95 -23.43
C SER A 50 19.05 0.55 -22.68
N PRO A 51 19.00 -0.60 -21.97
CA PRO A 51 17.85 -0.95 -21.17
C PRO A 51 17.57 0.19 -20.18
N THR A 52 16.41 0.82 -20.32
CA THR A 52 15.97 1.84 -19.36
C THR A 52 15.95 1.18 -17.98
N PRO A 53 16.73 1.68 -17.01
CA PRO A 53 16.68 1.13 -15.67
C PRO A 53 15.24 1.23 -15.15
N PRO A 54 14.72 0.18 -14.48
CA PRO A 54 13.38 0.24 -13.91
C PRO A 54 13.29 1.47 -12.99
N ALA A 55 12.16 2.16 -13.05
CA ALA A 55 11.94 3.32 -12.20
C ALA A 55 12.21 2.94 -10.73
N PRO A 56 12.80 3.84 -9.93
CA PRO A 56 13.19 3.55 -8.54
C PRO A 56 12.00 3.21 -7.63
N TRP A 57 10.77 3.28 -8.14
CA TRP A 57 9.52 2.95 -7.45
C TRP A 57 8.89 1.61 -7.89
N GLY A 58 9.60 0.80 -8.68
CA GLY A 58 9.09 -0.47 -9.22
C GLY A 58 8.29 -0.29 -10.51
N SER A 59 7.55 -1.32 -10.91
CA SER A 59 6.59 -1.28 -12.02
C SER A 59 5.61 -0.11 -11.86
N ASP A 60 5.08 0.40 -12.98
CA ASP A 60 3.94 1.33 -12.91
C ASP A 60 2.86 0.76 -11.98
N PRO A 61 2.26 1.59 -11.09
CA PRO A 61 1.22 1.13 -10.19
C PRO A 61 0.08 0.55 -11.03
N ASP A 62 -0.39 -0.64 -10.67
CA ASP A 62 -1.64 -1.17 -11.21
C ASP A 62 -2.79 -0.26 -10.74
N VAL A 63 -3.12 0.72 -11.58
CA VAL A 63 -4.21 1.68 -11.38
C VAL A 63 -5.56 1.10 -11.82
N GLY A 64 -5.61 -0.18 -12.20
CA GLY A 64 -6.83 -0.87 -12.56
C GLY A 64 -7.73 -1.09 -11.34
N VAL A 65 -8.96 -0.61 -11.41
CA VAL A 65 -10.01 -0.97 -10.44
C VAL A 65 -10.63 -2.29 -10.91
N THR A 66 -10.40 -3.35 -10.15
CA THR A 66 -11.03 -4.67 -10.38
C THR A 66 -12.19 -4.91 -9.42
N SER A 67 -13.13 -5.79 -9.77
CA SER A 67 -14.22 -6.16 -8.87
C SER A 67 -13.70 -6.83 -7.59
N SER A 68 -12.63 -7.62 -7.67
CA SER A 68 -11.96 -8.21 -6.50
C SER A 68 -11.32 -7.15 -5.59
N PHE A 69 -10.71 -6.10 -6.15
CA PHE A 69 -10.22 -4.96 -5.39
C PHE A 69 -11.35 -4.25 -4.64
N LEU A 70 -12.48 -3.98 -5.32
CA LEU A 70 -13.64 -3.34 -4.70
C LEU A 70 -14.24 -4.19 -3.57
N ARG A 71 -14.35 -5.51 -3.76
CA ARG A 71 -14.81 -6.42 -2.70
C ARG A 71 -13.89 -6.40 -1.48
N LYS A 72 -12.57 -6.41 -1.69
CA LYS A 72 -11.60 -6.26 -0.60
C LYS A 72 -11.79 -4.94 0.16
N ARG A 73 -12.08 -3.84 -0.54
CA ARG A 73 -12.38 -2.55 0.12
C ARG A 73 -13.67 -2.57 0.92
N ALA A 74 -14.68 -3.31 0.47
CA ALA A 74 -15.88 -3.53 1.26
C ALA A 74 -15.56 -4.26 2.58
N ASP A 75 -14.77 -5.33 2.51
CA ASP A 75 -14.37 -6.10 3.68
C ASP A 75 -13.51 -5.26 4.65
N ASP A 76 -12.58 -4.43 4.13
CA ASP A 76 -11.80 -3.49 4.93
C ASP A 76 -12.71 -2.51 5.71
N CYS A 77 -13.76 -1.99 5.07
CA CYS A 77 -14.73 -1.10 5.72
C CYS A 77 -15.51 -1.82 6.83
N GLU A 78 -15.90 -3.07 6.62
CA GLU A 78 -16.59 -3.87 7.65
C GLU A 78 -15.70 -4.15 8.85
N VAL A 79 -14.44 -4.55 8.61
CA VAL A 79 -13.46 -4.75 9.68
C VAL A 79 -13.28 -3.47 10.48
N ALA A 80 -13.14 -2.32 9.81
CA ALA A 80 -13.02 -1.02 10.47
C ALA A 80 -14.28 -0.70 11.30
N SER A 81 -15.47 -0.95 10.76
CA SER A 81 -16.74 -0.69 11.45
C SER A 81 -16.84 -1.52 12.74
N GLU A 82 -16.43 -2.79 12.69
CA GLU A 82 -16.41 -3.71 13.84
C GLU A 82 -15.42 -3.26 14.91
N ILE A 83 -14.23 -2.81 14.51
CA ILE A 83 -13.24 -2.25 15.44
C ILE A 83 -13.84 -1.03 16.17
N VAL A 84 -14.46 -0.10 15.45
CA VAL A 84 -15.06 1.10 16.04
C VAL A 84 -16.21 0.72 16.98
N ARG A 85 -17.08 -0.23 16.62
CA ARG A 85 -18.16 -0.71 17.50
C ARG A 85 -17.61 -1.24 18.83
N LYS A 86 -16.48 -1.94 18.82
CA LYS A 86 -15.83 -2.46 20.03
C LYS A 86 -15.28 -1.36 20.94
N THR A 87 -14.83 -0.23 20.39
CA THR A 87 -14.33 0.89 21.21
C THR A 87 -15.40 1.52 22.10
N ARG A 88 -16.68 1.41 21.72
CA ARG A 88 -17.78 1.92 22.53
C ARG A 88 -17.90 1.20 23.87
N GLY A 89 -17.90 -0.13 23.86
CA GLY A 89 -18.03 -0.92 25.11
C GLY A 89 -16.88 -0.66 26.08
N VAL A 90 -15.65 -0.55 25.57
CA VAL A 90 -14.48 -0.22 26.40
C VAL A 90 -14.59 1.15 27.06
N ALA A 91 -15.15 2.14 26.35
CA ALA A 91 -15.36 3.48 26.89
C ALA A 91 -16.47 3.51 27.96
N GLU A 92 -17.59 2.84 27.71
CA GLU A 92 -18.71 2.70 28.66
C GLU A 92 -18.30 1.96 29.95
N ASP A 93 -17.52 0.88 29.82
CA ASP A 93 -17.00 0.14 30.97
C ASP A 93 -16.07 1.01 31.82
N ALA A 94 -15.21 1.82 31.16
CA ALA A 94 -14.30 2.73 31.83
C ALA A 94 -15.04 3.89 32.52
N SER A 95 -16.04 4.50 31.87
CA SER A 95 -16.83 5.59 32.46
C SER A 95 -17.62 5.09 33.67
N THR A 96 -18.25 3.92 33.55
CA THR A 96 -18.96 3.27 34.66
C THR A 96 -18.02 2.94 35.83
N GLY A 97 -16.82 2.45 35.54
CA GLY A 97 -15.80 2.18 36.57
C GLY A 97 -15.39 3.43 37.33
N LEU A 98 -15.18 4.53 36.60
CA LEU A 98 -14.78 5.82 37.18
C LEU A 98 -15.92 6.47 37.99
N ALA A 99 -17.15 6.43 37.49
CA ALA A 99 -18.33 6.96 38.19
C ALA A 99 -18.52 6.29 39.56
N ARG A 100 -18.28 4.97 39.66
CA ARG A 100 -18.32 4.26 40.95
C ARG A 100 -17.20 4.67 41.91
N ALA A 101 -16.01 4.98 41.37
CA ALA A 101 -14.83 5.30 42.18
C ALA A 101 -14.81 6.75 42.68
N ALA A 102 -15.53 7.66 42.01
CA ALA A 102 -15.53 9.10 42.27
C ALA A 102 -16.95 9.63 42.55
N ASP A 103 -17.68 8.95 43.44
CA ASP A 103 -19.03 9.35 43.82
C ASP A 103 -19.04 10.79 44.40
N GLY A 104 -19.99 11.60 43.93
CA GLY A 104 -20.13 13.01 44.33
C GLY A 104 -19.22 14.03 43.62
N TRP A 105 -18.46 13.65 42.60
CA TRP A 105 -17.60 14.58 41.85
C TRP A 105 -18.34 15.19 40.64
N ASP A 106 -18.47 16.52 40.60
CA ASP A 106 -19.11 17.24 39.48
C ASP A 106 -18.45 17.00 38.11
N PHE A 107 -17.15 16.64 38.11
CA PHE A 107 -16.40 16.27 36.91
C PHE A 107 -17.04 15.11 36.13
N ILE A 108 -17.73 14.18 36.82
CA ILE A 108 -18.37 13.03 36.18
C ILE A 108 -19.49 13.47 35.23
N ASN A 109 -20.21 14.55 35.54
CA ASN A 109 -21.24 15.09 34.64
C ASN A 109 -20.66 15.56 33.29
N SER A 110 -19.39 16.00 33.27
CA SER A 110 -18.71 16.37 32.01
C SER A 110 -18.31 15.15 31.17
N LEU A 111 -18.15 13.99 31.82
CA LEU A 111 -17.87 12.72 31.13
C LEU A 111 -19.12 12.20 30.43
N ASP A 112 -20.32 12.38 31.00
CA ASP A 112 -21.57 11.98 30.35
C ASP A 112 -21.79 12.75 29.03
N GLU A 113 -21.50 14.05 29.01
CA GLU A 113 -21.58 14.86 27.78
C GLU A 113 -20.54 14.41 26.74
N LEU A 114 -19.32 14.13 27.19
CA LEU A 114 -18.25 13.60 26.31
C LEU A 114 -18.61 12.21 25.77
N GLU A 115 -19.16 11.34 26.61
CA GLU A 115 -19.62 10.00 26.25
C GLU A 115 -20.72 10.08 25.20
N GLY A 116 -21.72 10.94 25.39
CA GLY A 116 -22.77 11.16 24.40
C GLY A 116 -22.24 11.66 23.06
N ARG A 117 -21.28 12.60 23.06
CA ARG A 117 -20.64 13.11 21.83
C ARG A 117 -19.79 12.03 21.14
N TRP A 118 -19.06 11.24 21.91
CA TRP A 118 -18.28 10.12 21.42
C TRP A 118 -19.17 9.04 20.79
N GLU A 119 -20.27 8.69 21.46
CA GLU A 119 -21.22 7.71 20.94
C GLU A 119 -21.86 8.17 19.63
N ALA A 120 -22.24 9.45 19.55
CA ALA A 120 -22.77 10.04 18.33
C ALA A 120 -21.76 10.00 17.17
N LEU A 121 -20.49 10.32 17.44
CA LEU A 121 -19.42 10.25 16.45
C LEU A 121 -19.20 8.81 15.97
N ASN A 122 -19.11 7.85 16.88
CA ASN A 122 -18.94 6.43 16.54
C ASN A 122 -20.10 5.93 15.68
N LYS A 123 -21.35 6.25 16.05
CA LYS A 123 -22.54 5.92 15.24
C LYS A 123 -22.47 6.52 13.84
N PHE A 124 -21.97 7.75 13.71
CA PHE A 124 -21.80 8.39 12.41
C PHE A 124 -20.73 7.70 11.56
N VAL A 125 -19.54 7.43 12.13
CA VAL A 125 -18.43 6.78 11.44
C VAL A 125 -18.82 5.37 10.98
N VAL A 126 -19.42 4.57 11.87
CA VAL A 126 -19.88 3.21 11.55
C VAL A 126 -20.87 3.22 10.40
N ARG A 127 -21.89 4.08 10.43
CA ARG A 127 -22.86 4.19 9.31
C ARG A 127 -22.19 4.56 7.99
N ARG A 128 -21.16 5.42 8.01
CA ARG A 128 -20.43 5.78 6.79
C ARG A 128 -19.57 4.64 6.25
N LEU A 129 -18.96 3.84 7.14
CA LEU A 129 -18.22 2.65 6.75
C LEU A 129 -19.14 1.58 6.16
N ASP A 130 -20.28 1.32 6.79
CA ASP A 130 -21.27 0.37 6.30
C ASP A 130 -21.79 0.78 4.91
N GLN A 131 -22.13 2.07 4.73
CA GLN A 131 -22.56 2.59 3.43
C GLN A 131 -21.47 2.50 2.35
N ALA A 132 -20.21 2.75 2.73
CA ALA A 132 -19.08 2.61 1.81
C ALA A 132 -18.90 1.16 1.38
N ALA A 133 -19.01 0.20 2.30
CA ALA A 133 -18.92 -1.22 2.00
C ALA A 133 -20.00 -1.65 1.00
N GLU A 134 -21.25 -1.22 1.20
CA GLU A 134 -22.34 -1.49 0.26
C GLU A 134 -22.07 -0.89 -1.13
N ASN A 135 -21.62 0.36 -1.19
CA ASN A 135 -21.29 1.01 -2.46
C ASN A 135 -20.17 0.29 -3.21
N PHE A 136 -19.16 -0.22 -2.48
CA PHE A 136 -18.09 -1.01 -3.09
C PHE A 136 -18.61 -2.32 -3.67
N ARG A 137 -19.53 -3.02 -2.98
CA ARG A 137 -20.14 -4.26 -3.49
C ARG A 137 -21.00 -4.00 -4.72
N LEU A 138 -21.86 -3.00 -4.67
CA LEU A 138 -22.68 -2.59 -5.83
C LEU A 138 -21.80 -2.25 -7.04
N SER A 139 -20.70 -1.55 -6.80
CA SER A 139 -19.73 -1.25 -7.85
C SER A 139 -19.07 -2.53 -8.38
N ALA A 140 -18.61 -3.43 -7.51
CA ALA A 140 -17.99 -4.68 -7.92
C ALA A 140 -18.92 -5.54 -8.80
N ASP A 141 -20.19 -5.65 -8.41
CA ASP A 141 -21.20 -6.41 -9.15
C ASP A 141 -21.48 -5.76 -10.52
N ALA A 142 -21.46 -4.42 -10.61
CA ALA A 142 -21.59 -3.71 -11.87
C ALA A 142 -20.41 -3.96 -12.82
N TYR A 143 -19.18 -4.06 -12.29
CA TYR A 143 -18.00 -4.43 -13.08
C TYR A 143 -18.11 -5.85 -13.64
N ASP A 144 -18.47 -6.84 -12.81
CA ASP A 144 -18.64 -8.23 -13.25
C ASP A 144 -19.75 -8.37 -14.30
N ALA A 145 -20.87 -7.65 -14.11
CA ALA A 145 -21.96 -7.63 -15.08
C ALA A 145 -21.53 -7.00 -16.41
N ASN A 146 -20.69 -5.96 -16.38
CA ASN A 146 -20.15 -5.34 -17.57
C ASN A 146 -19.18 -6.27 -18.32
N GLU A 147 -18.30 -6.96 -17.60
CA GLU A 147 -17.39 -7.94 -18.18
C GLU A 147 -18.16 -9.09 -18.85
N THR A 148 -19.16 -9.65 -18.16
CA THR A 148 -20.02 -10.72 -18.69
C THR A 148 -20.77 -10.27 -19.95
N ARG A 149 -21.33 -9.06 -19.95
CA ARG A 149 -22.02 -8.49 -21.12
C ARG A 149 -21.08 -8.29 -22.30
N THR A 150 -19.87 -7.83 -22.03
CA THR A 150 -18.88 -7.60 -23.08
C THR A 150 -18.45 -8.93 -23.69
N ALA A 151 -18.16 -9.93 -22.86
CA ALA A 151 -17.78 -11.26 -23.32
C ALA A 151 -18.85 -11.92 -24.21
N SER A 152 -20.14 -11.75 -23.88
CA SER A 152 -21.23 -12.32 -24.68
C SER A 152 -21.48 -11.62 -26.01
N GLN A 153 -21.01 -10.38 -26.19
CA GLN A 153 -21.13 -9.65 -27.46
C GLN A 153 -20.04 -10.03 -28.48
N PHE A 154 -18.93 -10.62 -28.02
CA PHE A 154 -17.80 -11.02 -28.85
C PHE A 154 -17.65 -12.54 -28.98
N SER A 155 -18.59 -13.31 -28.44
CA SER A 155 -18.74 -14.76 -28.63
C SER A 155 -19.78 -15.07 -29.70
#